data_AF-A0AAF6BDD6-F1
#
_entry.id   AF-A0AAF6BDD6-F1
#
_cell.length_a   1.000
_cell.length_b   1.000
_cell.length_c   1.000
_cell.angle_alpha   90.00
_cell.angle_beta   90.00
_cell.angle_gamma   90.00
#
_symmetry.space_group_name_H-M   'P 1'
#
loop_
_entity.id
_entity.type
_entity.pdbx_description
1 polymer ?
#
loop_
_entity_poly.entity_id
_entity_poly.type
_entity_poly.pdbx_seq_one_letter_code
_entity_poly.pdbx_strand_id
1 'polypeptide(L)'
;MAPIMKIASTCLCVALLLSSLSLFQSAENPQGALSYPINSSVRFRSSGNLSSQALVLSSANNGFYLAVQGNGSDANSGEYLCWLSVMDQTDPVNHLQVWRAPCDPVLQRVSMNDSCYFGITSAGDLTLVVGQSFVTGTVTYSSNTSTLGVSHAVLSDWGRILLQTVNNATVFTTGDTPSPASCLGPFNL
;
A
#
# COMPACT_ATOMS: atom_id res chain seq x y z
N MET A 1 43.90 -26.52 -63.95
CA MET A 1 43.59 -26.82 -62.53
C MET A 1 44.36 -25.84 -61.65
N ALA A 2 43.65 -24.87 -61.07
CA ALA A 2 43.99 -23.92 -59.99
C ALA A 2 43.00 -22.72 -60.07
N PRO A 3 42.71 -21.95 -59.00
CA PRO A 3 42.42 -22.34 -57.62
C PRO A 3 41.04 -21.84 -57.13
N ILE A 4 40.55 -22.44 -56.03
CA ILE A 4 39.31 -22.11 -55.33
C ILE A 4 39.49 -20.85 -54.48
N MET A 5 38.62 -19.86 -54.68
CA MET A 5 38.54 -18.61 -53.92
C MET A 5 37.88 -18.87 -52.56
N LYS A 6 38.60 -18.64 -51.45
CA LYS A 6 38.04 -18.65 -50.09
C LYS A 6 37.64 -17.22 -49.70
N ILE A 7 36.35 -17.02 -49.45
CA ILE A 7 35.81 -15.79 -48.87
C ILE A 7 35.90 -15.92 -47.34
N ALA A 8 36.67 -15.03 -46.71
CA ALA A 8 36.76 -14.92 -45.26
C ALA A 8 35.52 -14.19 -44.72
N SER A 9 34.77 -14.87 -43.85
CA SER A 9 33.64 -14.33 -43.09
C SER A 9 34.18 -13.60 -41.86
N THR A 10 34.01 -12.29 -41.81
CA THR A 10 34.37 -11.45 -40.67
C THR A 10 33.28 -11.54 -39.61
N CYS A 11 33.64 -12.07 -38.43
CA CYS A 11 32.81 -12.01 -37.23
C CYS A 11 32.69 -10.56 -36.74
N LEU A 12 31.48 -10.02 -36.81
CA LEU A 12 31.11 -8.73 -36.25
C LEU A 12 30.94 -8.90 -34.73
N CYS A 13 31.91 -8.43 -33.94
CA CYS A 13 31.75 -8.27 -32.49
C CYS A 13 30.83 -7.08 -32.23
N VAL A 14 29.57 -7.35 -31.92
CA VAL A 14 28.64 -6.34 -31.37
C VAL A 14 28.99 -6.16 -29.90
N ALA A 15 29.66 -5.06 -29.58
CA ALA A 15 29.90 -4.65 -28.20
C ALA A 15 28.58 -4.25 -27.55
N LEU A 16 28.12 -5.05 -26.57
CA LEU A 16 27.04 -4.67 -25.66
C LEU A 16 27.49 -3.50 -24.79
N LEU A 17 26.93 -2.32 -25.05
CA LEU A 17 26.92 -1.19 -24.13
C LEU A 17 25.97 -1.51 -22.98
N LEU A 18 26.50 -2.08 -21.91
CA LEU A 18 25.86 -2.10 -20.58
C LEU A 18 25.96 -0.68 -20.00
N SER A 19 24.99 0.16 -20.32
CA SER A 19 24.73 1.38 -19.56
C SER A 19 24.15 0.98 -18.21
N SER A 20 24.99 1.03 -17.17
CA SER A 20 24.61 0.95 -15.77
C SER A 20 23.61 2.07 -15.44
N LEU A 21 22.32 1.72 -15.39
CA LEU A 21 21.33 2.49 -14.64
C LEU A 21 21.68 2.37 -13.17
N SER A 22 22.29 3.41 -12.63
CA SER A 22 22.43 3.61 -11.20
C SER A 22 21.02 3.73 -10.60
N LEU A 23 20.55 2.68 -9.92
CA LEU A 23 19.45 2.80 -8.98
C LEU A 23 19.89 3.81 -7.90
N PHE A 24 19.37 5.03 -7.96
CA PHE A 24 19.36 5.92 -6.81
C PHE A 24 18.41 5.32 -5.77
N GLN A 25 18.90 4.40 -4.93
CA GLN A 25 18.31 4.18 -3.62
C GLN A 25 18.63 5.43 -2.79
N SER A 26 17.73 6.42 -2.85
CA SER A 26 17.69 7.48 -1.85
C SER A 26 17.51 6.79 -0.50
N ALA A 27 18.56 6.80 0.33
CA ALA A 27 18.50 6.30 1.69
C ALA A 27 17.58 7.22 2.49
N GLU A 28 16.28 6.90 2.51
CA GLU A 28 15.34 7.49 3.44
C GLU A 28 15.88 7.25 4.85
N ASN A 29 16.09 8.29 5.66
CA ASN A 29 16.52 8.13 7.05
C ASN A 29 15.25 7.98 7.92
N PRO A 30 14.87 6.76 8.36
CA PRO A 30 13.61 6.53 9.06
C PRO A 30 13.63 6.95 10.54
N GLN A 31 14.62 7.71 11.00
CA GLN A 31 14.90 7.99 12.42
C GLN A 31 13.82 8.78 13.20
N GLY A 32 12.64 9.04 12.62
CA GLY A 32 11.50 9.61 13.32
C GLY A 32 10.13 9.04 12.90
N ALA A 33 10.09 8.04 12.01
CA ALA A 33 8.82 7.49 11.56
C ALA A 33 8.23 6.56 12.63
N LEU A 34 6.96 6.74 12.95
CA LEU A 34 6.23 5.78 13.79
C LEU A 34 6.20 4.43 13.05
N SER A 35 6.48 3.34 13.76
CA SER A 35 6.40 1.99 13.22
C SER A 35 5.13 1.30 13.69
N TYR A 36 4.53 0.51 12.80
CA TYR A 36 3.36 -0.30 13.09
C TYR A 36 3.77 -1.78 13.11
N PRO A 37 3.79 -2.45 14.29
CA PRO A 37 4.38 -3.77 14.41
C PRO A 37 3.46 -4.89 13.90
N ILE A 38 4.07 -6.02 13.54
CA ILE A 38 3.36 -7.27 13.23
C ILE A 38 2.42 -7.70 14.37
N ASN A 39 1.34 -8.43 14.03
CA ASN A 39 0.30 -8.88 14.97
C ASN A 39 -0.50 -7.75 15.62
N SER A 40 -0.40 -6.53 15.09
CA SER A 40 -1.25 -5.40 15.47
C SER A 40 -2.43 -5.29 14.52
N SER A 41 -3.61 -5.03 15.07
CA SER A 41 -4.78 -4.68 14.26
C SER A 41 -5.51 -3.47 14.82
N VAL A 42 -6.05 -2.66 13.90
CA VAL A 42 -6.98 -1.56 14.18
C VAL A 42 -8.35 -2.01 13.74
N ARG A 43 -9.31 -1.96 14.66
CA ARG A 43 -10.73 -2.18 14.37
C ARG A 43 -11.41 -0.86 14.06
N PHE A 44 -12.16 -0.83 12.97
CA PHE A 44 -12.97 0.29 12.54
C PHE A 44 -14.41 -0.16 12.26
N ARG A 45 -15.37 0.64 12.72
CA ARG A 45 -16.80 0.49 12.39
C ARG A 45 -17.39 1.88 12.22
N SER A 46 -18.03 2.14 11.09
CA SER A 46 -18.75 3.40 10.90
C SER A 46 -20.02 3.40 11.76
N SER A 47 -20.32 4.52 12.40
CA SER A 47 -21.50 4.69 13.26
C SER A 47 -22.72 5.28 12.55
N GLY A 48 -22.74 5.32 11.21
CA GLY A 48 -23.88 5.84 10.45
C GLY A 48 -23.55 6.29 9.03
N ASN A 49 -24.32 7.25 8.52
CA ASN A 49 -24.24 7.79 7.16
C ASN A 49 -23.09 8.80 6.94
N LEU A 50 -22.14 8.91 7.87
CA LEU A 50 -21.07 9.90 7.80
C LEU A 50 -19.76 9.25 7.41
N SER A 51 -18.93 10.02 6.70
CA SER A 51 -17.52 9.73 6.53
C SER A 51 -16.86 9.66 7.90
N SER A 52 -16.06 8.62 8.13
CA SER A 52 -15.30 8.46 9.37
C SER A 52 -13.95 7.82 9.08
N GLN A 53 -12.99 8.04 9.97
CA GLN A 53 -11.66 7.49 9.83
C GLN A 53 -11.03 7.11 11.17
N ALA A 54 -10.18 6.08 11.15
CA ALA A 54 -9.30 5.71 12.24
C ALA A 54 -7.84 5.83 11.77
N LEU A 55 -7.10 6.75 12.40
CA LEU A 55 -5.67 6.94 12.16
C LEU A 55 -4.90 5.68 12.57
N VAL A 56 -4.02 5.20 11.70
CA VAL A 56 -3.17 4.03 11.93
C VAL A 56 -1.72 4.45 12.13
N LEU A 57 -1.20 5.28 11.21
CA LEU A 57 0.20 5.65 11.15
C LEU A 57 0.35 7.07 10.60
N SER A 58 1.37 7.79 11.03
CA SER A 58 1.74 9.10 10.48
C SER A 58 3.19 9.10 10.01
N SER A 59 3.49 9.84 8.95
CA SER A 59 4.86 10.07 8.50
C SER A 59 5.61 10.95 9.50
N ALA A 60 6.95 10.89 9.49
CA ALA A 60 7.79 11.62 10.45
C ALA A 60 7.62 13.14 10.32
N ASN A 61 7.46 13.63 9.08
CA ASN A 61 7.21 15.04 8.79
C ASN A 61 5.75 15.49 9.02
N ASN A 62 4.86 14.59 9.45
CA ASN A 62 3.41 14.82 9.51
C ASN A 62 2.79 15.33 8.19
N GLY A 63 3.42 15.08 7.04
CA GLY A 63 2.85 15.40 5.72
C GLY A 63 1.83 14.37 5.25
N PHE A 64 1.93 13.13 5.73
CA PHE A 64 1.05 12.04 5.34
C PHE A 64 0.56 11.23 6.54
N TYR A 65 -0.61 10.63 6.41
CA TYR A 65 -1.08 9.62 7.34
C TYR A 65 -1.78 8.45 6.65
N LEU A 66 -1.67 7.28 7.25
CA LEU A 66 -2.40 6.07 6.90
C LEU A 66 -3.63 5.97 7.80
N ALA A 67 -4.80 5.77 7.21
CA ALA A 67 -6.03 5.58 7.96
C ALA A 67 -6.90 4.47 7.35
N VAL A 68 -7.65 3.80 8.22
CA VAL A 68 -8.84 3.06 7.79
C VAL A 68 -9.97 4.07 7.69
N GLN A 69 -10.53 4.23 6.50
CA GLN A 69 -11.61 5.13 6.21
C GLN A 69 -12.88 4.34 5.93
N GLY A 70 -14.00 4.96 6.25
CA GLY A 70 -15.28 4.47 5.78
C GLY A 70 -16.24 5.59 5.49
N ASN A 71 -17.19 5.29 4.63
CA ASN A 71 -18.30 6.17 4.32
C ASN A 71 -19.58 5.35 4.43
N GLY A 72 -20.58 5.87 5.13
CA GLY A 72 -21.89 5.23 5.16
C GLY A 72 -22.44 5.15 3.73
N SER A 73 -22.96 3.99 3.32
CA SER A 73 -23.83 3.96 2.15
C SER A 73 -25.20 4.50 2.54
N ASP A 74 -26.07 4.74 1.56
CA ASP A 74 -27.42 5.29 1.77
C ASP A 74 -28.10 4.67 3.01
N ALA A 75 -28.80 5.49 3.79
CA ALA A 75 -29.37 5.15 5.10
C ALA A 75 -30.13 3.80 5.15
N ASN A 76 -30.64 3.36 4.01
CA ASN A 76 -31.49 2.19 3.86
C ASN A 76 -30.75 0.92 3.39
N SER A 77 -29.45 1.03 3.08
CA SER A 77 -28.66 -0.07 2.51
C SER A 77 -28.23 -1.12 3.54
N GLY A 78 -28.15 -0.75 4.83
CA GLY A 78 -27.63 -1.65 5.87
C GLY A 78 -26.14 -1.99 5.71
N GLU A 79 -25.44 -1.24 4.87
CA GLU A 79 -24.02 -1.41 4.56
C GLU A 79 -23.25 -0.09 4.81
N TYR A 80 -21.94 -0.17 4.82
CA TYR A 80 -21.04 0.97 4.67
C TYR A 80 -19.85 0.55 3.80
N LEU A 81 -19.15 1.52 3.22
CA LEU A 81 -17.93 1.28 2.48
C LEU A 81 -16.72 1.45 3.41
N CYS A 82 -15.73 0.56 3.31
CA CYS A 82 -14.47 0.64 4.04
C CYS A 82 -13.26 0.46 3.10
N TRP A 83 -12.21 1.24 3.33
CA TRP A 83 -10.93 1.08 2.65
C TRP A 83 -9.78 1.59 3.52
N LEU A 84 -8.57 1.21 3.13
CA LEU A 84 -7.32 1.78 3.63
C LEU A 84 -6.89 2.92 2.70
N SER A 85 -6.41 4.03 3.24
CA SER A 85 -5.87 5.14 2.43
C SER A 85 -4.66 5.79 3.07
N VAL A 86 -3.76 6.25 2.21
CA VAL A 86 -2.75 7.25 2.58
C VAL A 86 -3.30 8.61 2.16
N MET A 87 -3.37 9.52 3.12
CA MET A 87 -3.84 10.88 2.97
C MET A 87 -2.65 11.84 3.00
N ASP A 88 -2.60 12.75 2.04
CA ASP A 88 -1.79 13.95 2.10
C ASP A 88 -2.52 15.01 2.96
N GLN A 89 -1.84 15.50 4.00
CA GLN A 89 -2.34 16.54 4.91
C GLN A 89 -1.49 17.81 4.87
N THR A 90 -0.65 17.97 3.83
CA THR A 90 0.13 19.20 3.64
C THR A 90 -0.75 20.41 3.35
N ASP A 91 -1.91 20.19 2.71
CA ASP A 91 -2.98 21.18 2.58
C ASP A 91 -4.09 20.89 3.62
N PRO A 92 -4.25 21.72 4.68
CA PRO A 92 -5.25 21.51 5.72
C PRO A 92 -6.70 21.71 5.25
N VAL A 93 -6.91 22.29 4.07
CA VAL A 93 -8.24 22.49 3.48
C VAL A 93 -8.59 21.32 2.57
N ASN A 94 -7.59 20.71 1.91
CA ASN A 94 -7.79 19.67 0.91
C ASN A 94 -6.98 18.42 1.24
N HIS A 95 -7.49 17.60 2.16
CA HIS A 95 -6.91 16.28 2.38
C HIS A 95 -7.15 15.40 1.15
N LEU A 96 -6.07 14.99 0.48
CA LEU A 96 -6.14 14.19 -0.74
C LEU A 96 -5.70 12.77 -0.48
N GLN A 97 -6.48 11.80 -0.97
CA GLN A 97 -6.03 10.42 -1.05
C GLN A 97 -4.93 10.32 -2.12
N VAL A 98 -3.72 9.94 -1.71
CA VAL A 98 -2.59 9.68 -2.63
C VAL A 98 -2.40 8.19 -2.88
N TRP A 99 -2.99 7.35 -2.03
CA TRP A 99 -3.07 5.91 -2.22
C TRP A 99 -4.32 5.36 -1.50
N ARG A 100 -4.90 4.30 -2.03
CA ARG A 100 -6.08 3.61 -1.50
C ARG A 100 -6.14 2.14 -1.91
N ALA A 101 -6.61 1.29 -1.00
CA ALA A 101 -7.00 -0.09 -1.29
C ALA A 101 -8.06 -0.64 -0.32
N PRO A 102 -8.95 -1.57 -0.76
CA PRO A 102 -9.19 -1.92 -2.16
C PRO A 102 -9.86 -0.76 -2.91
N CYS A 103 -9.73 -0.73 -4.23
CA CYS A 103 -10.39 0.27 -5.07
C CYS A 103 -11.73 -0.20 -5.64
N ASP A 104 -11.95 -1.52 -5.71
CA ASP A 104 -13.22 -2.09 -6.14
C ASP A 104 -14.31 -1.83 -5.10
N PRO A 105 -15.40 -1.11 -5.44
CA PRO A 105 -16.50 -0.85 -4.52
C PRO A 105 -17.14 -2.12 -3.95
N VAL A 106 -17.12 -3.25 -4.67
CA VAL A 106 -17.65 -4.52 -4.19
C VAL A 106 -16.85 -5.03 -3.00
N LEU A 107 -15.52 -4.90 -3.06
CA LEU A 107 -14.61 -5.31 -1.97
C LEU A 107 -14.62 -4.33 -0.78
N GLN A 108 -15.18 -3.13 -0.97
CA GLN A 108 -15.29 -2.13 0.10
C GLN A 108 -16.56 -2.29 0.93
N ARG A 109 -17.58 -3.00 0.45
CA ARG A 109 -18.87 -3.15 1.14
C ARG A 109 -18.71 -3.95 2.43
N VAL A 110 -19.25 -3.40 3.50
CA VAL A 110 -19.27 -4.01 4.83
C VAL A 110 -20.69 -3.94 5.36
N SER A 111 -21.21 -5.04 5.90
CA SER A 111 -22.49 -5.00 6.62
C SER A 111 -22.39 -4.09 7.84
N MET A 112 -23.46 -3.36 8.17
CA MET A 112 -23.52 -2.55 9.39
C MET A 112 -23.28 -3.37 10.68
N ASN A 113 -23.45 -4.69 10.64
CA ASN A 113 -23.17 -5.59 11.76
C ASN A 113 -21.71 -6.05 11.85
N ASP A 114 -20.95 -5.86 10.78
CA ASP A 114 -19.55 -6.22 10.69
C ASP A 114 -18.62 -5.05 11.05
N SER A 115 -17.33 -5.32 11.04
CA SER A 115 -16.28 -4.34 11.22
C SER A 115 -15.23 -4.50 10.13
N CYS A 116 -14.48 -3.44 9.91
CA CYS A 116 -13.33 -3.41 9.03
C CYS A 116 -12.07 -3.42 9.90
N TYR A 117 -11.12 -4.26 9.57
CA TYR A 117 -9.90 -4.44 10.34
C TYR A 117 -8.71 -4.22 9.44
N PHE A 118 -7.82 -3.34 9.86
CA PHE A 118 -6.49 -3.22 9.27
C PHE A 118 -5.48 -3.91 10.17
N GLY A 119 -4.51 -4.61 9.61
CA GLY A 119 -3.40 -5.12 10.40
C GLY A 119 -2.31 -5.78 9.58
N ILE A 120 -1.24 -6.17 10.27
CA ILE A 120 -0.18 -7.01 9.69
C ILE A 120 -0.32 -8.40 10.32
N THR A 121 -0.60 -9.41 9.49
CA THR A 121 -0.76 -10.80 9.93
C THR A 121 0.55 -11.36 10.47
N SER A 122 0.50 -12.46 11.24
CA SER A 122 1.69 -13.16 11.71
C SER A 122 2.58 -13.70 10.58
N ALA A 123 2.03 -13.87 9.37
CA ALA A 123 2.77 -14.26 8.18
C ALA A 123 3.50 -13.09 7.51
N GLY A 124 3.19 -11.85 7.91
CA GLY A 124 3.81 -10.63 7.39
C GLY A 124 3.00 -9.92 6.29
N ASP A 125 1.72 -10.24 6.13
CA ASP A 125 0.86 -9.54 5.16
C ASP A 125 0.20 -8.32 5.79
N LEU A 126 0.33 -7.16 5.14
CA LEU A 126 -0.55 -6.03 5.42
C LEU A 126 -1.90 -6.32 4.78
N THR A 127 -2.95 -6.31 5.59
CA THR A 127 -4.29 -6.77 5.20
C THR A 127 -5.38 -5.79 5.61
N LEU A 128 -6.43 -5.75 4.79
CA LEU A 128 -7.74 -5.23 5.16
C LEU A 128 -8.71 -6.41 5.20
N VAL A 129 -9.38 -6.60 6.33
CA VAL A 129 -10.30 -7.72 6.59
C VAL A 129 -11.66 -7.16 6.98
N VAL A 130 -12.71 -7.71 6.39
CA VAL A 130 -14.10 -7.35 6.67
C VAL A 130 -14.80 -8.53 7.34
N GLY A 131 -15.50 -8.28 8.44
CA GLY A 131 -16.32 -9.29 9.12
C GLY A 131 -16.45 -9.04 10.61
N GLN A 132 -16.78 -10.09 11.37
CA GLN A 132 -16.90 -9.99 12.83
C GLN A 132 -15.55 -10.00 13.55
N SER A 133 -14.50 -10.57 12.95
CA SER A 133 -13.16 -10.64 13.53
C SER A 133 -12.06 -10.50 12.47
N PHE A 134 -10.88 -10.05 12.89
CA PHE A 134 -9.70 -9.95 12.02
C PHE A 134 -9.19 -11.31 11.53
N VAL A 135 -9.33 -12.38 12.34
CA VAL A 135 -8.76 -13.70 12.04
C VAL A 135 -9.66 -14.52 11.11
N THR A 136 -10.98 -14.36 11.24
CA THR A 136 -11.97 -15.18 10.50
C THR A 136 -12.75 -14.40 9.45
N GLY A 137 -12.50 -13.10 9.32
CA GLY A 137 -13.15 -12.26 8.33
C GLY A 137 -12.65 -12.53 6.91
N THR A 138 -13.29 -11.88 5.96
CA THR A 138 -12.92 -11.93 4.54
C THR A 138 -11.83 -10.91 4.26
N VAL A 139 -10.70 -11.36 3.71
CA VAL A 139 -9.63 -10.47 3.25
C VAL A 139 -10.09 -9.74 1.99
N THR A 140 -10.17 -8.41 2.04
CA THR A 140 -10.56 -7.56 0.90
C THR A 140 -9.36 -6.88 0.25
N TYR A 141 -8.22 -6.82 0.96
CA TYR A 141 -6.92 -6.42 0.43
C TYR A 141 -5.79 -7.14 1.16
N SER A 142 -4.72 -7.49 0.42
CA SER A 142 -3.49 -8.07 0.95
C SER A 142 -2.29 -7.58 0.15
N SER A 143 -1.18 -7.28 0.83
CA SER A 143 0.11 -7.00 0.19
C SER A 143 0.77 -8.25 -0.42
N ASN A 144 0.31 -9.46 -0.06
CA ASN A 144 0.89 -10.74 -0.48
C ASN A 144 2.39 -10.86 -0.20
N THR A 145 2.79 -10.45 1.00
CA THR A 145 4.17 -10.45 1.52
C THR A 145 4.44 -11.56 2.52
N SER A 146 3.52 -12.51 2.65
CA SER A 146 3.64 -13.76 3.39
C SER A 146 5.04 -14.36 3.23
N THR A 147 5.67 -14.70 4.35
CA THR A 147 6.99 -15.35 4.43
C THR A 147 8.21 -14.52 3.98
N LEU A 148 8.02 -13.26 3.57
CA LEU A 148 9.12 -12.36 3.21
C LEU A 148 9.83 -11.73 4.43
N GLY A 149 9.50 -12.17 5.64
CA GLY A 149 10.13 -11.70 6.87
C GLY A 149 9.73 -10.28 7.28
N VAL A 150 8.55 -9.80 6.86
CA VAL A 150 7.99 -8.53 7.33
C VAL A 150 7.85 -8.54 8.85
N SER A 151 8.30 -7.47 9.48
CA SER A 151 8.27 -7.29 10.94
C SER A 151 7.45 -6.07 11.36
N HIS A 152 7.43 -5.04 10.52
CA HIS A 152 6.70 -3.81 10.77
C HIS A 152 6.41 -3.07 9.45
N ALA A 153 5.50 -2.09 9.54
CA ALA A 153 5.28 -1.09 8.50
C ALA A 153 5.74 0.29 8.98
N VAL A 154 6.22 1.10 8.04
CA VAL A 154 6.45 2.53 8.23
C VAL A 154 5.72 3.32 7.13
N LEU A 155 5.32 4.56 7.44
CA LEU A 155 4.83 5.50 6.44
C LEU A 155 5.96 6.50 6.15
N SER A 156 6.47 6.50 4.93
CA SER A 156 7.53 7.43 4.55
C SER A 156 7.01 8.85 4.38
N ASP A 157 7.93 9.81 4.41
CA ASP A 157 7.64 11.23 4.20
C ASP A 157 7.19 11.58 2.77
N TRP A 158 7.19 10.60 1.86
CA TRP A 158 6.64 10.69 0.50
C TRP A 158 5.27 10.02 0.34
N GLY A 159 4.62 9.63 1.45
CA GLY A 159 3.29 9.03 1.41
C GLY A 159 3.29 7.58 0.92
N ARG A 160 4.39 6.83 1.14
CA ARG A 160 4.48 5.41 0.79
C ARG A 160 4.48 4.55 2.04
N ILE A 161 3.67 3.50 2.04
CA ILE A 161 3.76 2.46 3.06
C ILE A 161 4.93 1.57 2.68
N LEU A 162 5.87 1.35 3.59
CA LEU A 162 6.98 0.43 3.43
C LEU A 162 6.78 -0.73 4.41
N LEU A 163 6.76 -1.96 3.91
CA LEU A 163 6.84 -3.14 4.76
C LEU A 163 8.30 -3.57 4.87
N GLN A 164 8.77 -3.68 6.10
CA GLN A 164 10.19 -3.82 6.38
C GLN A 164 10.48 -5.04 7.27
N THR A 165 11.62 -5.68 7.00
CA THR A 165 12.19 -6.72 7.85
C THR A 165 12.80 -6.13 9.12
N VAL A 166 13.23 -6.98 10.05
CA VAL A 166 13.90 -6.56 11.30
C VAL A 166 15.21 -5.78 11.06
N ASN A 167 15.80 -5.92 9.87
CA ASN A 167 17.02 -5.24 9.45
C ASN A 167 16.72 -3.97 8.63
N ASN A 168 15.47 -3.48 8.65
CA ASN A 168 14.98 -2.32 7.88
C ASN A 168 15.08 -2.48 6.34
N ALA A 169 15.23 -3.70 5.84
CA ALA A 169 15.13 -3.95 4.41
C ALA A 169 13.66 -3.90 3.96
N THR A 170 13.34 -3.04 3.01
CA THR A 170 12.00 -2.91 2.42
C THR A 170 11.73 -4.08 1.48
N VAL A 171 10.64 -4.81 1.72
CA VAL A 171 10.19 -5.94 0.89
C VAL A 171 8.94 -5.64 0.08
N PHE A 172 8.20 -4.58 0.45
CA PHE A 172 7.06 -4.08 -0.30
C PHE A 172 6.93 -2.57 -0.10
N THR A 173 6.51 -1.88 -1.16
CA THR A 173 6.10 -0.48 -1.08
C THR A 173 4.85 -0.22 -1.93
N THR A 174 3.97 0.65 -1.43
CA THR A 174 2.83 1.12 -2.21
C THR A 174 3.23 1.96 -3.42
N GLY A 175 4.48 2.46 -3.47
CA GLY A 175 5.01 3.14 -4.65
C GLY A 175 5.09 2.26 -5.90
N ASP A 176 5.26 0.94 -5.71
CA ASP A 176 5.31 -0.05 -6.80
C ASP A 176 3.91 -0.58 -7.15
N THR A 177 2.92 -0.29 -6.31
CA THR A 177 1.51 -0.70 -6.48
C THR A 177 0.59 0.51 -6.33
N PRO A 178 0.71 1.52 -7.22
CA PRO A 178 -0.07 2.74 -7.13
C PRO A 178 -1.56 2.45 -7.35
N SER A 179 -2.42 3.20 -6.65
CA SER A 179 -3.85 3.13 -6.88
C SER A 179 -4.22 3.72 -8.23
N PRO A 180 -5.24 3.18 -8.92
CA PRO A 180 -5.81 3.83 -10.10
C PRO A 180 -6.28 5.25 -9.76
N ALA A 181 -6.05 6.21 -10.67
CA ALA A 181 -6.45 7.60 -10.45
C ALA A 181 -7.97 7.76 -10.18
N SER A 182 -8.80 6.87 -10.73
CA SER A 182 -10.26 6.84 -10.49
C SER A 182 -10.65 6.50 -9.05
N CYS A 183 -9.73 5.96 -8.27
CA CYS A 183 -9.92 5.57 -6.87
C CYS A 183 -9.47 6.67 -5.90
N LEU A 184 -8.71 7.64 -6.40
CA LEU A 184 -8.18 8.76 -5.64
C LEU A 184 -9.13 9.95 -5.71
N GLY A 185 -9.17 10.73 -4.64
CA GLY A 185 -10.02 11.90 -4.56
C GLY A 185 -9.97 12.55 -3.19
N PRO A 186 -10.69 13.67 -3.02
CA PRO A 186 -10.85 14.28 -1.70
C PRO A 186 -11.62 13.33 -0.79
N PHE A 187 -11.21 13.27 0.47
CA PHE A 187 -12.03 12.66 1.52
C PHE A 187 -12.67 13.76 2.35
N ASN A 188 -13.97 13.99 2.13
CA ASN A 188 -14.73 14.95 2.92
C ASN A 188 -15.10 14.30 4.25
N LEU A 189 -14.40 14.72 5.32
CA LEU A 189 -14.70 14.36 6.70
C LEU A 189 -15.93 15.11 7.22
#